data_AF-A0AAT9L0Q1-F1
#
_entry.id   AF-A0AAT9L0Q1-F1
#
_cell.length_a   1.000
_cell.length_b   1.000
_cell.length_c   1.000
_cell.angle_alpha   90.00
_cell.angle_beta   90.00
_cell.angle_gamma   90.00
#
_symmetry.space_group_name_H-M   'P 1'
#
loop_
_entity.id
_entity.type
_entity.pdbx_description
1 polymer ?
#
loop_
_entity_poly.entity_id
_entity_poly.type
_entity_poly.pdbx_seq_one_letter_code
_entity_poly.pdbx_strand_id
1 'polypeptide(L)'
;MLDHVPEPANPPSYVYWCERSTYASEDRDEPDCFARYSAATPELAIQRIRDEARVLLAGLPEAERPALGWAEGVGRVRALGALHGGRTCGFSLRHGGGWSEWVVRPVPRDSADPADATAASFTEAVPCGVCALCAQGA
;
A
#
# COMPACT_ATOMS: atom_id res chain seq x y z
N MET A 1 32.39 26.64 -28.52
CA MET A 1 31.90 26.76 -27.14
C MET A 1 30.95 25.59 -26.97
N LEU A 2 31.36 24.52 -26.28
CA LEU A 2 30.50 23.34 -26.08
C LEU A 2 29.61 23.66 -24.88
N ASP A 3 28.31 23.79 -25.11
CA ASP A 3 27.32 23.98 -24.06
C ASP A 3 27.42 22.82 -23.05
N HIS A 4 27.67 23.19 -21.79
CA HIS A 4 27.63 22.26 -20.68
C HIS A 4 26.18 21.80 -20.51
N VAL A 5 25.86 20.59 -20.98
CA VAL A 5 24.58 19.95 -20.68
C VAL A 5 24.59 19.66 -19.18
N PRO A 6 23.73 20.30 -18.36
CA PRO A 6 23.65 19.98 -16.95
C PRO A 6 23.28 18.51 -16.79
N GLU A 7 24.07 17.79 -16.00
CA GLU A 7 23.78 16.41 -15.61
C GLU A 7 22.35 16.37 -15.02
N PRO A 8 21.50 15.41 -15.42
CA PRO A 8 20.16 15.34 -14.85
C PRO A 8 20.31 15.19 -13.34
N ALA A 9 19.64 16.08 -12.59
CA ALA A 9 19.54 15.97 -11.14
C ALA A 9 19.20 14.52 -10.78
N ASN A 10 19.90 13.95 -9.80
CA ASN A 10 19.64 12.59 -9.34
C ASN A 10 18.12 12.41 -9.17
N PRO A 11 17.54 11.33 -9.73
CA PRO A 11 16.11 11.11 -9.58
C PRO A 11 15.74 11.13 -8.10
N PRO A 12 14.63 11.77 -7.71
CA PRO A 12 14.24 11.87 -6.31
C PRO A 12 14.15 10.47 -5.71
N SER A 13 14.84 10.27 -4.59
CA SER A 13 14.71 9.03 -3.83
C SER A 13 13.45 9.10 -2.97
N TYR A 14 12.64 8.05 -2.98
CA TYR A 14 11.38 7.98 -2.25
C TYR A 14 11.43 6.91 -1.16
N VAL A 15 10.69 7.15 -0.08
CA VAL A 15 10.18 6.11 0.82
C VAL A 15 8.70 5.90 0.49
N TYR A 16 8.24 4.66 0.46
CA TYR A 16 6.86 4.35 0.06
C TYR A 16 6.02 4.05 1.29
N TRP A 17 5.15 4.99 1.64
CA TRP A 17 4.25 4.85 2.77
C TRP A 17 2.98 4.16 2.36
N CYS A 18 2.69 3.08 3.07
CA CYS A 18 1.57 2.21 2.80
C CYS A 18 0.62 2.25 3.99
N GLU A 19 -0.64 2.49 3.69
CA GLU A 19 -1.73 2.48 4.65
C GLU A 19 -2.73 1.43 4.21
N ARG A 20 -3.21 0.62 5.15
CA ARG A 20 -4.28 -0.35 4.95
C ARG A 20 -5.41 -0.05 5.91
N SER A 21 -6.60 0.13 5.36
CA SER A 21 -7.86 0.19 6.10
C SER A 21 -8.63 -1.11 5.84
N THR A 22 -9.26 -1.69 6.86
CA THR A 22 -10.06 -2.91 6.70
C THR A 22 -11.34 -2.80 7.50
N TYR A 23 -12.42 -3.16 6.84
CA TYR A 23 -13.80 -3.00 7.27
C TYR A 23 -14.46 -4.37 7.24
N ALA A 24 -15.07 -4.76 8.35
CA ALA A 24 -15.75 -6.04 8.51
C ALA A 24 -17.15 -6.06 7.86
N SER A 25 -17.70 -4.89 7.53
CA SER A 25 -18.98 -4.70 6.84
C SER A 25 -18.93 -3.43 5.97
N GLU A 26 -19.75 -3.40 4.90
CA GLU A 26 -19.90 -2.25 3.99
C GLU A 26 -20.56 -1.03 4.67
N ASP A 27 -21.26 -1.22 5.79
CA ASP A 27 -22.00 -0.17 6.51
C ASP A 27 -21.16 0.66 7.49
N ARG A 28 -19.83 0.46 7.54
CA ARG A 28 -18.96 1.15 8.49
C ARG A 28 -18.21 2.30 7.86
N ASP A 29 -18.33 3.47 8.49
CA ASP A 29 -17.57 4.66 8.11
C ASP A 29 -16.12 4.64 8.64
N GLU A 30 -15.86 3.91 9.72
CA GLU A 30 -14.52 3.76 10.33
C GLU A 30 -13.96 2.34 10.15
N PRO A 31 -12.65 2.20 9.87
CA PRO A 31 -12.03 0.89 9.70
C PRO A 31 -11.93 0.14 11.03
N ASP A 32 -12.34 -1.13 11.04
CA ASP A 32 -12.11 -2.04 12.17
C ASP A 32 -10.61 -2.30 12.41
N CYS A 33 -9.80 -2.18 11.36
CA CYS A 33 -8.36 -2.31 11.43
C CYS A 33 -7.67 -1.30 10.52
N PHE A 34 -6.72 -0.57 11.09
CA PHE A 34 -5.82 0.30 10.36
C PHE A 34 -4.38 -0.14 10.58
N ALA A 35 -3.61 -0.26 9.49
CA ALA A 35 -2.18 -0.56 9.55
C ALA A 35 -1.41 0.44 8.68
N ARG A 36 -0.27 0.92 9.20
CA ARG A 36 0.66 1.77 8.45
C ARG A 36 2.04 1.13 8.47
N TYR A 37 2.71 1.12 7.32
CA TYR A 37 4.08 0.64 7.19
C TYR A 37 4.79 1.38 6.06
N SER A 38 6.11 1.27 6.01
CA SER A 38 6.91 1.80 4.92
C SER A 38 7.62 0.69 4.16
N ALA A 39 7.89 0.93 2.88
CA ALA A 39 8.71 0.09 2.03
C ALA A 39 9.82 0.92 1.39
N ALA A 40 10.99 0.30 1.21
CA ALA A 40 12.15 0.95 0.62
C ALA A 40 12.05 1.09 -0.91
N THR A 41 11.24 0.26 -1.56
CA THR A 41 11.03 0.27 -3.01
C THR A 41 9.55 0.08 -3.34
N PRO A 42 9.09 0.54 -4.52
CA PRO A 42 7.70 0.34 -4.91
C PRO A 42 7.39 -1.14 -5.15
N GLU A 43 8.36 -1.94 -5.60
CA GLU A 43 8.20 -3.39 -5.75
C GLU A 43 7.90 -4.07 -4.41
N LEU A 44 8.62 -3.69 -3.35
CA LEU A 44 8.37 -4.21 -2.01
C LEU A 44 7.01 -3.78 -1.46
N ALA A 45 6.59 -2.53 -1.71
CA ALA A 45 5.27 -2.05 -1.34
C ALA A 45 4.16 -2.89 -2.01
N ILE A 46 4.23 -3.03 -3.34
CA ILE A 46 3.22 -3.78 -4.11
C ILE A 46 3.27 -5.28 -3.78
N GLN A 47 4.46 -5.86 -3.57
CA GLN A 47 4.58 -7.24 -3.13
C GLN A 47 3.87 -7.47 -1.79
N ARG A 48 4.12 -6.61 -0.80
CA ARG A 48 3.49 -6.73 0.51
C ARG A 48 1.97 -6.65 0.43
N ILE A 49 1.43 -5.71 -0.35
CA ILE A 49 -0.02 -5.60 -0.57
C ILE A 49 -0.58 -6.86 -1.23
N ARG A 50 0.14 -7.46 -2.19
CA ARG A 50 -0.28 -8.72 -2.82
C ARG A 50 -0.32 -9.88 -1.83
N ASP A 51 0.68 -9.96 -0.96
CA ASP A 51 0.76 -11.02 0.04
C ASP A 51 -0.35 -10.86 1.10
N GLU A 52 -0.61 -9.62 1.54
CA GLU A 52 -1.74 -9.30 2.41
C GLU A 52 -3.10 -9.65 1.76
N ALA A 53 -3.28 -9.29 0.49
CA ALA A 53 -4.48 -9.63 -0.28
C ALA A 53 -4.68 -11.15 -0.38
N ARG A 54 -3.61 -11.92 -0.66
CA ARG A 54 -3.69 -13.38 -0.71
C ARG A 54 -4.09 -13.99 0.62
N VAL A 55 -3.56 -13.47 1.72
CA VAL A 55 -3.96 -13.89 3.07
C VAL A 55 -5.46 -13.67 3.30
N LEU A 56 -5.98 -12.48 2.96
CA LEU A 56 -7.40 -12.17 3.09
C LEU A 56 -8.27 -13.11 2.25
N LEU A 57 -7.82 -13.45 1.04
CA LEU A 57 -8.55 -14.35 0.15
C LEU A 57 -8.42 -15.83 0.52
N ALA A 58 -7.38 -16.23 1.26
CA ALA A 58 -7.15 -17.62 1.64
C ALA A 58 -8.31 -18.20 2.47
N GLY A 59 -9.02 -17.35 3.23
CA GLY A 59 -10.20 -17.73 4.00
C GLY A 59 -11.47 -17.97 3.17
N LEU A 60 -11.46 -17.62 1.88
CA LEU A 60 -12.63 -17.78 1.00
C LEU A 60 -12.58 -19.09 0.20
N PRO A 61 -13.75 -19.66 -0.14
CA PRO A 61 -13.85 -20.72 -1.14
C PRO A 61 -13.19 -20.29 -2.45
N GLU A 62 -12.48 -21.20 -3.12
CA GLU A 62 -11.71 -20.87 -4.34
C GLU A 62 -12.58 -20.24 -5.44
N ALA A 63 -13.82 -20.70 -5.59
CA ALA A 63 -14.78 -20.16 -6.55
C ALA A 63 -15.22 -18.71 -6.27
N GLU A 64 -15.01 -18.21 -5.05
CA GLU A 64 -15.38 -16.87 -4.61
C GLU A 64 -14.18 -15.90 -4.57
N ARG A 65 -12.96 -16.39 -4.81
CA ARG A 65 -11.75 -15.57 -4.76
C ARG A 65 -11.68 -14.66 -6.00
N PRO A 66 -11.75 -13.32 -5.84
CA PRO A 66 -11.58 -12.41 -6.95
C PRO A 66 -10.15 -12.47 -7.51
N ALA A 67 -10.03 -12.23 -8.81
CA ALA A 67 -8.72 -12.07 -9.45
C ALA A 67 -8.06 -10.74 -9.00
N LEU A 68 -6.79 -10.80 -8.63
CA LEU A 68 -6.00 -9.63 -8.22
C LEU A 68 -5.45 -8.83 -9.42
N GLY A 69 -6.29 -8.54 -10.41
CA GLY A 69 -5.87 -7.93 -11.68
C GLY A 69 -5.20 -6.55 -11.55
N TRP A 70 -5.49 -5.81 -10.48
CA TRP A 70 -4.80 -4.55 -10.15
C TRP A 70 -3.39 -4.77 -9.58
N ALA A 71 -3.16 -5.91 -8.95
CA ALA A 71 -1.90 -6.27 -8.30
C ALA A 71 -1.01 -7.14 -9.20
N GLU A 72 -1.54 -7.59 -10.34
CA GLU A 72 -0.90 -8.54 -11.25
C GLU A 72 -0.90 -8.02 -12.69
N GLY A 73 -0.09 -8.65 -13.56
CA GLY A 73 0.00 -8.30 -14.98
C GLY A 73 0.15 -6.80 -15.24
N VAL A 74 -0.74 -6.26 -16.08
CA VAL A 74 -0.75 -4.85 -16.49
C VAL A 74 -1.07 -3.89 -15.34
N GLY A 75 -1.93 -4.31 -14.40
CA GLY A 75 -2.27 -3.49 -13.22
C GLY A 75 -1.02 -3.22 -12.37
N ARG A 76 -0.23 -4.27 -12.13
CA ARG A 76 1.06 -4.16 -11.42
C ARG A 76 2.01 -3.19 -12.10
N VAL A 77 2.18 -3.30 -13.42
CA VAL A 77 3.08 -2.42 -14.19
C VAL A 77 2.63 -0.96 -14.07
N ARG A 78 1.33 -0.69 -14.18
CA ARG A 78 0.78 0.67 -14.03
C ARG A 78 1.02 1.22 -12.63
N ALA A 79 0.80 0.42 -11.58
CA ALA A 79 1.06 0.81 -10.20
C ALA A 79 2.53 1.15 -9.98
N LEU A 80 3.45 0.29 -10.40
CA LEU A 80 4.89 0.54 -10.28
C LEU A 80 5.31 1.80 -11.03
N GLY A 81 4.82 1.99 -12.27
CA GLY A 81 5.12 3.20 -13.04
C GLY A 81 4.57 4.49 -12.41
N ALA A 82 3.45 4.42 -11.69
CA ALA A 82 2.94 5.55 -10.92
C ALA A 82 3.82 5.85 -9.70
N LEU A 83 4.19 4.83 -8.93
CA LEU A 83 5.03 5.00 -7.74
C LEU A 83 6.45 5.46 -8.07
N HIS A 84 7.08 4.92 -9.11
CA HIS A 84 8.37 5.40 -9.63
C HIS A 84 8.28 6.85 -10.13
N GLY A 85 7.11 7.26 -10.63
CA GLY A 85 6.83 8.64 -11.02
C GLY A 85 6.37 9.55 -9.88
N GLY A 86 6.49 9.14 -8.62
CA GLY A 86 6.11 9.93 -7.45
C GLY A 86 4.60 10.11 -7.23
N ARG A 87 3.75 9.30 -7.89
CA ARG A 87 2.29 9.38 -7.77
C ARG A 87 1.75 8.34 -6.81
N THR A 88 0.76 8.73 -6.01
CA THR A 88 0.02 7.83 -5.13
C THR A 88 -0.74 6.75 -5.90
N CYS A 89 -0.79 5.53 -5.35
CA CYS A 89 -1.59 4.43 -5.85
C CYS A 89 -2.59 3.96 -4.78
N GLY A 90 -3.80 3.62 -5.20
CA GLY A 90 -4.84 3.07 -4.32
C GLY A 90 -5.36 1.74 -4.85
N PHE A 91 -5.70 0.84 -3.94
CA PHE A 91 -6.24 -0.49 -4.24
C PHE A 91 -7.38 -0.82 -3.28
N SER A 92 -8.38 -1.54 -3.76
CA SER A 92 -9.46 -2.07 -2.93
C SER A 92 -9.69 -3.53 -3.25
N LEU A 93 -10.08 -4.29 -2.23
CA LEU A 93 -10.37 -5.72 -2.32
C LEU A 93 -11.56 -6.04 -1.44
N ARG A 94 -12.62 -6.58 -2.04
CA ARG A 94 -13.69 -7.21 -1.27
C ARG A 94 -13.30 -8.63 -0.91
N HIS A 95 -13.53 -9.02 0.34
CA HIS A 95 -13.27 -10.37 0.85
C HIS A 95 -14.40 -10.80 1.79
N GLY A 96 -15.14 -11.84 1.41
CA GLY A 96 -16.30 -12.28 2.17
C GLY A 96 -17.32 -11.15 2.35
N GLY A 97 -17.69 -10.87 3.59
CA GLY A 97 -18.60 -9.77 3.96
C GLY A 97 -17.93 -8.40 4.17
N GLY A 98 -16.61 -8.30 4.04
CA GLY A 98 -15.86 -7.07 4.30
C GLY A 98 -15.04 -6.59 3.11
N TRP A 99 -14.34 -5.47 3.28
CA TRP A 99 -13.35 -5.00 2.31
C TRP A 99 -12.09 -4.48 2.97
N SER A 100 -11.02 -4.45 2.19
CA SER A 100 -9.76 -3.80 2.55
C SER A 100 -9.36 -2.82 1.46
N GLU A 101 -8.80 -1.71 1.89
CA GLU A 101 -8.25 -0.67 1.01
C GLU A 101 -6.80 -0.46 1.36
N TRP A 102 -5.98 -0.22 0.34
CA TRP A 102 -4.58 0.14 0.48
C TRP A 102 -4.30 1.44 -0.26
N VAL A 103 -3.51 2.31 0.35
CA VAL A 103 -2.98 3.51 -0.28
C VAL A 103 -1.47 3.49 -0.15
N VAL A 104 -0.76 3.66 -1.26
CA VAL A 104 0.70 3.79 -1.30
C VAL A 104 1.06 5.19 -1.79
N ARG A 105 1.73 5.95 -0.93
CA ARG A 105 2.18 7.31 -1.20
C ARG A 105 3.71 7.36 -1.23
N PRO A 106 4.33 7.73 -2.37
CA PRO A 106 5.74 8.04 -2.42
C PRO A 106 6.01 9.35 -1.68
N VAL A 107 6.93 9.32 -0.71
CA VAL A 107 7.37 10.50 0.06
C VAL A 107 8.85 10.73 -0.26
N PRO A 108 9.24 11.91 -0.80
CA PRO A 108 10.64 12.20 -1.06
C PRO A 108 11.47 12.04 0.21
N ARG A 109 12.61 11.36 0.14
CA ARG A 109 13.43 11.08 1.33
C ARG A 109 14.03 12.35 1.95
N ASP A 110 14.19 13.38 1.13
CA ASP A 110 14.74 14.68 1.50
C ASP A 110 13.63 15.71 1.80
N SER A 111 12.35 15.30 1.87
CA SER A 111 11.27 16.23 2.25
C SER A 111 11.40 16.58 3.74
N ALA A 112 11.78 17.83 4.01
CA ALA A 112 11.75 18.44 5.33
C ALA A 112 10.33 18.92 5.71
N ASP A 113 9.27 18.32 5.15
CA ASP A 113 7.91 18.76 5.44
C ASP A 113 7.45 18.15 6.77
N PRO A 114 7.24 18.96 7.83
CA PRO A 114 6.81 18.46 9.12
C PRO A 114 5.42 17.79 9.07
N ALA A 115 4.56 18.11 8.09
CA ALA A 115 3.29 17.40 7.90
C ALA A 115 3.50 15.94 7.44
N ASP A 116 4.52 15.71 6.62
CA ASP A 116 4.98 14.38 6.21
C ASP A 116 5.96 13.75 7.21
N ALA A 117 6.58 14.50 8.13
CA ALA A 117 7.33 13.89 9.24
C ALA A 117 6.39 13.42 10.37
N THR A 118 5.23 14.06 10.55
CA THR A 118 4.30 13.74 11.65
C THR A 118 3.54 12.43 11.39
N ALA A 119 3.27 12.09 10.13
CA ALA A 119 2.74 10.78 9.75
C ALA A 119 3.77 9.63 9.87
N ALA A 120 5.05 9.95 10.12
CA ALA A 120 6.13 8.99 10.43
C ALA A 120 6.12 8.53 11.90
N SER A 121 5.11 8.94 12.67
CA SER A 121 4.87 8.38 13.99
C SER A 121 4.33 6.97 13.82
N PHE A 122 5.18 5.99 14.10
CA PHE A 122 4.83 4.57 14.18
C PHE A 122 3.76 4.39 15.26
N THR A 123 2.49 4.40 14.89
CA THR A 123 1.49 3.70 15.68
C THR A 123 1.61 2.24 15.31
N GLU A 124 2.21 1.47 16.21
CA GLU A 124 2.12 0.02 16.26
C GLU A 124 0.67 -0.37 15.93
N ALA A 125 0.49 -1.16 14.87
CA ALA A 125 -0.83 -1.57 14.42
C ALA A 125 -1.48 -2.32 15.58
N VAL A 126 -2.48 -1.71 16.25
CA VAL A 126 -3.27 -2.43 17.24
C VAL A 126 -3.97 -3.54 16.45
N PRO A 127 -3.65 -4.81 16.69
CA PRO A 127 -4.28 -5.89 15.96
C PRO A 127 -5.77 -5.85 16.32
N CYS A 128 -6.62 -5.66 15.33
CA CYS A 128 -8.06 -5.61 15.55
C CYS A 128 -8.62 -6.93 16.10
N GLY A 129 -7.85 -8.02 16.05
CA GLY A 129 -8.26 -9.38 16.46
C GLY A 129 -9.34 -10.02 15.59
N VAL A 130 -9.94 -9.26 14.65
CA VAL A 130 -11.09 -9.68 13.85
C VAL A 130 -10.71 -10.00 12.40
N CYS A 131 -9.81 -9.23 11.77
CA CYS A 131 -9.43 -9.48 10.38
C CYS A 131 -8.39 -10.61 10.28
N ALA A 132 -8.49 -11.40 9.20
CA ALA A 132 -7.60 -12.56 8.96
C ALA A 132 -6.11 -12.21 8.99
N LEU A 133 -5.75 -10.96 8.66
CA LEU A 133 -4.37 -10.47 8.75
C LEU A 133 -3.87 -10.30 10.19
N CYS A 134 -4.74 -9.84 11.11
CA CYS A 134 -4.39 -9.74 12.53
C CYS A 134 -4.42 -11.11 13.22
N ALA A 135 -5.29 -12.02 12.78
CA ALA A 135 -5.36 -13.39 13.31
C ALA A 135 -4.09 -14.23 13.01
N GLN A 136 -3.31 -13.88 11.99
CA GLN A 136 -2.06 -14.57 11.63
C GLN A 136 -0.82 -14.04 12.37
N GLY A 137 -0.94 -12.89 13.05
CA GLY A 137 0.15 -12.25 13.80
C GLY A 137 0.06 -12.42 15.32
N ALA A 138 -0.85 -13.28 15.80
CA ALA A 138 -1.04 -13.62 17.22
C ALA A 138 -0.44 -15.01 17.54
#